data_AF-A0A961CFP6-F1
#
_entry.id   AF-A0A961CFP6-F1
#
_cell.length_a   1.000
_cell.length_b   1.000
_cell.length_c   1.000
_cell.angle_alpha   90.00
_cell.angle_beta   90.00
_cell.angle_gamma   90.00
#
_symmetry.space_group_name_H-M   'P 1'
#
loop_
_entity.id
_entity.type
_entity.pdbx_description
1 polymer ?
#
loop_
_entity_poly.entity_id
_entity_poly.type
_entity_poly.pdbx_seq_one_letter_code
_entity_poly.pdbx_strand_id
1 'polypeptide(L)' 'MGPIVVLAGGVGAARFLAGLVRVVDPATVTAIVNVGDDLRLHGL' A
#
# COMPACT_ATOMS: atom_id res chain seq x y z
N MET A 1 18.68 6.31 3.78
CA MET A 1 17.85 6.14 2.57
C MET A 1 16.80 7.24 2.58
N GLY A 2 16.43 7.76 1.41
CA GLY A 2 15.32 8.73 1.30
C GLY A 2 13.95 8.05 1.41
N PRO A 3 12.85 8.81 1.26
CA PRO A 3 11.50 8.29 1.28
C PRO A 3 11.28 7.19 0.22
N ILE A 4 10.45 6.20 0.53
CA ILE A 4 10.09 5.11 -0.38
C ILE A 4 8.61 5.24 -0.75
N VAL A 5 8.33 5.32 -2.05
CA VAL A 5 6.95 5.34 -2.58
C VAL A 5 6.66 4.03 -3.27
N VAL A 6 5.52 3.41 -2.95
CA VAL A 6 5.06 2.14 -3.53
C VAL A 6 3.72 2.36 -4.23
N LEU A 7 3.62 2.03 -5.51
CA LEU A 7 2.34 1.87 -6.18
C LEU A 7 1.77 0.51 -5.79
N ALA A 8 0.59 0.48 -5.19
CA ALA A 8 0.05 -0.70 -4.53
C ALA A 8 -1.36 -1.04 -5.04
N GLY A 9 -1.63 -2.33 -5.25
CA GLY A 9 -2.95 -2.85 -5.58
C GLY A 9 -3.05 -4.35 -5.26
N GLY A 10 -4.20 -4.75 -4.72
CA GLY A 10 -4.49 -6.14 -4.37
C GLY A 10 -3.59 -6.76 -3.28
N VAL A 11 -3.75 -8.06 -3.09
CA VAL A 11 -3.10 -8.82 -1.99
C VAL A 11 -1.58 -8.89 -2.16
N GLY A 12 -1.08 -8.95 -3.39
CA GLY A 12 0.36 -9.03 -3.67
C GLY A 12 1.12 -7.80 -3.14
N ALA A 13 0.60 -6.60 -3.38
CA ALA A 13 1.20 -5.36 -2.88
C ALA A 13 1.12 -5.27 -1.35
N ALA A 14 0.03 -5.72 -0.73
CA ALA A 14 -0.09 -5.76 0.73
C ALA A 14 0.97 -6.69 1.37
N ARG A 15 1.21 -7.87 0.77
CA ARG A 15 2.27 -8.80 1.21
C ARG A 15 3.67 -8.20 1.06
N PHE A 16 3.91 -7.47 -0.02
CA PHE A 16 5.16 -6.73 -0.24
C PHE A 16 5.35 -5.66 0.84
N LEU A 17 4.35 -4.80 1.07
CA LEU A 17 4.38 -3.74 2.08
C LEU A 17 4.61 -4.31 3.49
N ALA A 18 3.94 -5.42 3.84
CA ALA A 18 4.14 -6.11 5.11
C ALA A 18 5.59 -6.58 5.31
N GLY A 19 6.28 -6.96 4.24
CA GLY A 19 7.71 -7.28 4.25
C GLY A 19 8.59 -6.04 4.34
N LEU A 20 8.28 -5.02 3.53
CA LEU A 20 9.04 -3.77 3.44
C LEU A 20 9.16 -3.08 4.81
N VAL A 21 8.05 -2.91 5.52
CA VAL A 21 8.03 -2.21 6.83
C VAL A 21 8.79 -2.96 7.95
N ARG A 22 9.23 -4.21 7.71
CA ARG A 22 10.10 -4.94 8.65
C ARG A 22 11.59 -4.66 8.44
N VAL A 23 11.96 -4.09 7.29
CA VAL A 23 13.36 -3.87 6.90
C VAL A 23 13.71 -2.40 6.69
N VAL A 24 12.71 -1.51 6.71
CA VAL A 24 12.89 -0.04 6.71
C VAL A 24 12.02 0.59 7.79
N ASP A 25 12.30 1.85 8.14
CA ASP A 25 11.42 2.64 9.03
C ASP A 25 10.05 2.85 8.36
N PRO A 26 8.94 2.36 8.96
CA PRO A 26 7.60 2.50 8.40
C PRO A 26 7.19 3.96 8.16
N ALA A 27 7.69 4.91 8.96
CA ALA A 27 7.39 6.34 8.79
C ALA A 27 7.92 6.93 7.47
N THR A 28 8.83 6.21 6.80
CA THR A 28 9.42 6.63 5.52
C THR A 28 8.73 6.02 4.29
N VAL A 29 7.72 5.18 4.49
CA VAL A 29 7.00 4.47 3.42
C VAL A 29 5.68 5.17 3.13
N THR A 30 5.44 5.49 1.85
CA THR A 30 4.14 5.96 1.35
C THR A 30 3.61 4.99 0.31
N ALA A 31 2.36 4.56 0.47
CA ALA A 31 1.66 3.73 -0.51
C ALA A 31 0.66 4.57 -1.30
N ILE A 32 0.73 4.52 -2.63
CA ILE A 32 -0.28 5.06 -3.54
C ILE A 32 -1.13 3.87 -3.99
N VAL A 33 -2.38 3.81 -3.53
CA VAL A 33 -3.23 2.61 -3.63
C VAL A 33 -4.18 2.71 -4.83
N ASN A 34 -4.34 1.61 -5.57
CA ASN A 34 -5.35 1.45 -6.61
C ASN A 34 -6.76 1.63 -6.04
N VAL A 35 -7.52 2.53 -6.64
CA VAL A 35 -8.95 2.77 -6.35
C VAL A 35 -9.87 2.23 -7.46
N GLY A 36 -9.32 1.56 -8.47
CA GLY A 36 -10.10 1.06 -9.61
C GLY A 36 -11.13 -0.03 -9.25
N ASP A 37 -10.97 -0.65 -8.09
CA ASP A 37 -11.89 -1.66 -7.55
C ASP A 37 -12.87 -1.08 -6.52
N ASP A 38 -12.81 0.24 -6.24
CA ASP A 38 -13.71 0.90 -5.31
C ASP A 38 -15.15 0.83 -5.85
N LEU A 39 -16.09 0.51 -4.96
CA LEU A 39 -17.50 0.39 -5.29
C LEU A 39 -18.32 0.84 -4.08
N ARG A 40 -19.47 1.48 -4.33
CA ARG A 40 -20.47 1.70 -3.28
C ARG A 40 -21.44 0.52 -3.22
N LEU A 41 -21.41 -0.24 -2.13
CA LEU A 41 -22.21 -1.46 -1.97
C LEU A 41 -23.28 -1.24 -0.89
N HIS A 42 -24.56 -1.28 -1.29
CA HIS A 42 -25.71 -1.06 -0.38
C HIS A 42 -25.68 0.28 0.39
N GLY A 43 -25.04 1.31 -0.18
CA GLY A 43 -24.92 2.63 0.44
C GLY A 43 -23.67 2.83 1.32
N LEU A 44 -22.83 1.81 1.42
CA LEU A 44 -21.46 1.88 1.97
C LEU A 44 -20.45 2.13 0.87
#